data_AF-A0A944V1P3-F1
#
_entry.id   AF-A0A944V1P3-F1
#
_cell.length_a   1.000
_cell.length_b   1.000
_cell.length_c   1.000
_cell.angle_alpha   90.00
_cell.angle_beta   90.00
_cell.angle_gamma   90.00
#
_symmetry.space_group_name_H-M   'P 1'
#
loop_
_entity.id
_entity.type
_entity.pdbx_description
1 polymer ?
#
loop_
_entity_poly.entity_id
_entity_poly.type
_entity_poly.pdbx_seq_one_letter_code
_entity_poly.pdbx_strand_id
1 'polypeptide(L)'
;MKNIIILMILATLIFTGCGKLDDAKKAMNAVKQVAEMAEDTSDSFKDMDEEEVKKIKLKEKEIKSFFENVTKLKDKYPDIHFQVAQVALIEAIGTGENLKDIVNKEMNLSFDEYIRLSTVITLAEASGAGLELSKAMYEQMILGKETLEFQLNAVLTAEEKDELEKALNEAKQEIENFEKEMNSDEYANIKHNFELIMKVREDLDI
;
A
#
# COMPACT_ATOMS: atom_id res chain seq x y z
N MET A 1 -23.46 -22.03 11.82
CA MET A 1 -23.27 -21.76 10.37
C MET A 1 -21.88 -22.15 9.85
N LYS A 2 -20.81 -22.11 10.66
CA LYS A 2 -19.44 -22.53 10.27
C LYS A 2 -19.29 -24.02 9.88
N ASN A 3 -20.12 -24.91 10.41
CA ASN A 3 -19.99 -26.36 10.18
C ASN A 3 -20.74 -26.88 8.94
N ILE A 4 -21.55 -26.04 8.26
CA ILE A 4 -22.41 -26.47 7.14
C ILE A 4 -21.67 -26.28 5.79
N ILE A 5 -20.78 -25.29 5.70
CA ILE A 5 -20.03 -24.97 4.47
C ILE A 5 -18.96 -26.04 4.18
N ILE A 6 -18.29 -26.57 5.22
CA ILE A 6 -17.28 -27.63 5.10
C ILE A 6 -17.89 -28.94 4.56
N LEU A 7 -19.16 -29.20 4.89
CA LEU A 7 -19.87 -30.42 4.50
C LEU A 7 -20.40 -30.37 3.06
N MET A 8 -20.71 -29.18 2.53
CA MET A 8 -21.15 -29.02 1.12
C MET A 8 -20.00 -29.18 0.12
N ILE A 9 -18.77 -28.82 0.48
CA ILE A 9 -17.59 -28.98 -0.39
C ILE A 9 -17.14 -30.47 -0.43
N LEU A 10 -17.35 -31.22 0.64
CA LEU A 10 -17.03 -32.66 0.68
C LEU A 10 -17.99 -33.52 -0.18
N ALA A 11 -19.24 -33.07 -0.36
CA ALA A 11 -20.28 -33.88 -1.02
C ALA A 11 -20.13 -33.96 -2.55
N THR A 12 -19.43 -33.03 -3.19
CA THR A 12 -19.21 -33.02 -4.65
C THR A 12 -18.03 -33.88 -5.12
N LEU A 13 -17.21 -34.39 -4.18
CA LEU A 13 -16.01 -35.17 -4.49
C LEU A 13 -16.24 -36.69 -4.62
N ILE A 14 -17.45 -37.19 -4.34
CA ILE A 14 -17.70 -38.64 -4.17
C ILE A 14 -18.00 -39.37 -5.50
N PHE A 15 -18.25 -38.66 -6.61
CA PHE A 15 -18.47 -39.30 -7.91
C PHE A 15 -17.35 -38.97 -8.91
N THR A 16 -16.78 -40.04 -9.50
CA THR A 16 -15.94 -40.15 -10.71
C THR A 16 -14.40 -40.05 -10.59
N GLY A 17 -13.72 -41.22 -10.63
CA GLY A 17 -12.49 -41.47 -11.40
C GLY A 17 -11.13 -41.22 -10.72
N CYS A 18 -10.20 -42.18 -10.86
CA CYS A 18 -8.84 -42.15 -10.30
C CYS A 18 -7.94 -40.97 -10.73
N GLY A 19 -8.37 -40.12 -11.68
CA GLY A 19 -7.70 -38.85 -12.01
C GLY A 19 -7.89 -37.76 -10.95
N LYS A 20 -8.96 -37.82 -10.14
CA LYS A 20 -9.23 -36.85 -9.08
C LYS A 20 -8.32 -36.97 -7.86
N LEU A 21 -7.54 -38.04 -7.72
CA LEU A 21 -6.68 -38.23 -6.55
C LEU A 21 -5.45 -37.31 -6.58
N ASP A 22 -4.92 -37.05 -7.78
CA ASP A 22 -3.87 -36.04 -7.98
C ASP A 22 -4.44 -34.62 -7.94
N ASP A 23 -5.64 -34.39 -8.49
CA ASP A 23 -6.30 -33.08 -8.38
C ASP A 23 -6.74 -32.77 -6.94
N ALA A 24 -7.18 -33.78 -6.18
CA ALA A 24 -7.48 -33.66 -4.76
C ALA A 24 -6.21 -33.48 -3.94
N LYS A 25 -5.09 -34.15 -4.27
CA LYS A 25 -3.79 -33.88 -3.65
C LYS A 25 -3.30 -32.46 -3.94
N LYS A 26 -3.44 -31.98 -5.19
CA LYS A 26 -3.11 -30.60 -5.56
C LYS A 26 -4.00 -29.60 -4.81
N ALA A 27 -5.31 -29.84 -4.75
CA ALA A 27 -6.24 -29.00 -4.00
C ALA A 27 -5.97 -29.04 -2.48
N MET A 28 -5.62 -30.20 -1.93
CA MET A 28 -5.33 -30.36 -0.50
C MET A 28 -3.96 -29.78 -0.13
N ASN A 29 -2.97 -29.86 -1.03
CA ASN A 29 -1.69 -29.14 -0.90
C ASN A 29 -1.89 -27.64 -1.04
N ALA A 30 -2.72 -27.17 -1.98
CA ALA A 30 -3.04 -25.75 -2.11
C ALA A 30 -3.78 -25.23 -0.86
N VAL A 31 -4.74 -25.97 -0.33
CA VAL A 31 -5.43 -25.61 0.93
C VAL A 31 -4.48 -25.61 2.11
N LYS A 32 -3.55 -26.57 2.19
CA LYS A 32 -2.53 -26.63 3.24
C LYS A 32 -1.53 -25.47 3.12
N GLN A 33 -1.05 -25.19 1.93
CA GLN A 33 -0.18 -24.04 1.64
C GLN A 33 -0.89 -22.73 1.96
N VAL A 34 -2.16 -22.57 1.59
CA VAL A 34 -2.98 -21.40 1.94
C VAL A 34 -3.13 -21.27 3.45
N ALA A 35 -3.30 -22.38 4.20
CA ALA A 35 -3.42 -22.33 5.66
C ALA A 35 -2.09 -21.99 6.34
N GLU A 36 -0.98 -22.65 5.97
CA GLU A 36 0.37 -22.39 6.50
C GLU A 36 0.81 -20.96 6.16
N MET A 37 0.52 -20.51 4.94
CA MET A 37 0.87 -19.18 4.48
C MET A 37 -0.05 -18.12 5.08
N ALA A 38 -1.34 -18.37 5.29
CA ALA A 38 -2.22 -17.44 5.99
C ALA A 38 -1.86 -17.27 7.47
N GLU A 39 -1.30 -18.30 8.12
CA GLU A 39 -0.79 -18.23 9.49
C GLU A 39 0.51 -17.42 9.57
N ASP A 40 1.52 -17.77 8.75
CA ASP A 40 2.79 -17.04 8.69
C ASP A 40 2.58 -15.57 8.25
N THR A 41 1.73 -15.36 7.24
CA THR A 41 1.46 -14.03 6.70
C THR A 41 0.55 -13.21 7.62
N SER A 42 -0.36 -13.86 8.35
CA SER A 42 -1.11 -13.24 9.46
C SER A 42 -0.15 -12.63 10.46
N ASP A 43 0.88 -13.36 10.85
CA ASP A 43 1.79 -12.93 11.90
C ASP A 43 2.74 -11.85 11.38
N SER A 44 3.27 -11.99 10.16
CA SER A 44 4.10 -10.95 9.53
C SER A 44 3.33 -9.65 9.20
N PHE A 45 2.00 -9.70 8.98
CA PHE A 45 1.16 -8.49 8.79
C PHE A 45 0.55 -7.94 10.08
N LYS A 46 0.27 -8.76 11.10
CA LYS A 46 -0.34 -8.32 12.37
C LYS A 46 0.58 -7.44 13.21
N ASP A 47 1.89 -7.61 13.05
CA ASP A 47 2.88 -6.90 13.86
C ASP A 47 3.28 -5.53 13.28
N MET A 48 2.72 -5.12 12.14
CA MET A 48 2.95 -3.80 11.56
C MET A 48 1.74 -2.89 11.79
N ASP A 49 1.80 -2.07 12.84
CA ASP A 49 0.88 -0.95 13.03
C ASP A 49 1.06 0.06 11.88
N GLU A 50 -0.04 0.53 11.29
CA GLU A 50 -0.02 1.48 10.17
C GLU A 50 0.78 2.74 10.53
N GLU A 51 0.64 3.20 11.78
CA GLU A 51 1.35 4.35 12.33
C GLU A 51 2.84 4.10 12.55
N GLU A 52 3.27 2.84 12.67
CA GLU A 52 4.68 2.47 12.70
C GLU A 52 5.26 2.37 11.29
N VAL A 53 4.50 1.84 10.32
CA VAL A 53 4.91 1.75 8.91
C VAL A 53 5.21 3.15 8.35
N LYS A 54 4.35 4.14 8.63
CA LYS A 54 4.55 5.54 8.19
C LYS A 54 5.82 6.19 8.76
N LYS A 55 6.38 5.67 9.85
CA LYS A 55 7.61 6.18 10.50
C LYS A 55 8.87 5.46 10.04
N ILE A 56 8.77 4.37 9.29
CA ILE A 56 9.94 3.66 8.78
C ILE A 56 10.65 4.53 7.76
N LYS A 57 11.96 4.76 7.97
CA LYS A 57 12.87 5.40 7.01
C LYS A 57 13.51 4.33 6.14
N LEU A 58 13.21 4.36 4.84
CA LEU A 58 13.85 3.47 3.88
C LEU A 58 15.27 3.92 3.57
N LYS A 59 16.16 2.97 3.35
CA LYS A 59 17.51 3.24 2.82
C LYS A 59 17.58 2.91 1.34
N GLU A 60 18.38 3.67 0.60
CA GLU A 60 18.56 3.49 -0.86
C GLU A 60 18.94 2.05 -1.21
N LYS A 61 19.86 1.45 -0.44
CA LYS A 61 20.29 0.06 -0.63
C LYS A 61 19.15 -0.95 -0.47
N GLU A 62 18.22 -0.72 0.46
CA GLU A 62 17.09 -1.63 0.69
C GLU A 62 16.11 -1.56 -0.48
N ILE A 63 15.77 -0.34 -0.93
CA ILE A 63 14.89 -0.10 -2.08
C ILE A 63 15.49 -0.68 -3.35
N LYS A 64 16.78 -0.41 -3.60
CA LYS A 64 17.50 -0.92 -4.75
C LYS A 64 17.54 -2.46 -4.75
N SER A 65 17.88 -3.06 -3.61
CA SER A 65 17.84 -4.51 -3.46
C SER A 65 16.44 -5.07 -3.72
N PHE A 66 15.39 -4.42 -3.19
CA PHE A 66 14.01 -4.83 -3.41
C PHE A 66 13.67 -4.86 -4.91
N PHE A 67 13.84 -3.74 -5.62
CA PHE A 67 13.49 -3.64 -7.03
C PHE A 67 14.35 -4.54 -7.92
N GLU A 68 15.66 -4.68 -7.67
CA GLU A 68 16.50 -5.61 -8.40
C GLU A 68 16.03 -7.06 -8.26
N ASN A 69 15.57 -7.47 -7.07
CA ASN A 69 15.02 -8.81 -6.86
C ASN A 69 13.64 -8.96 -7.51
N VAL A 70 12.76 -7.96 -7.39
CA VAL A 70 11.44 -7.96 -8.05
C VAL A 70 11.57 -8.05 -9.57
N THR A 71 12.48 -7.29 -10.19
CA THR A 71 12.73 -7.35 -11.63
C THR A 71 13.20 -8.74 -12.08
N LYS A 72 14.12 -9.37 -11.33
CA LYS A 72 14.56 -10.75 -11.62
C LYS A 72 13.42 -11.77 -11.53
N LEU A 73 12.51 -11.58 -10.57
CA LEU A 73 11.38 -12.48 -10.38
C LEU A 73 10.33 -12.32 -11.48
N LYS A 74 10.10 -11.10 -11.96
CA LYS A 74 9.18 -10.83 -13.07
C LYS A 74 9.55 -11.60 -14.34
N ASP A 75 10.84 -11.79 -14.61
CA ASP A 75 11.30 -12.57 -15.77
C ASP A 75 11.06 -14.08 -15.60
N LYS A 76 11.12 -14.59 -14.36
CA LYS A 76 10.97 -16.03 -14.06
C LYS A 76 9.51 -16.45 -13.82
N TYR A 77 8.73 -15.55 -13.26
CA TYR A 77 7.34 -15.76 -12.84
C TYR A 77 6.48 -14.61 -13.36
N PRO A 78 6.25 -14.55 -14.69
CA PRO A 78 5.61 -13.39 -15.34
C PRO A 78 4.15 -13.18 -14.93
N ASP A 79 3.50 -14.21 -14.37
CA ASP A 79 2.11 -14.17 -13.92
C ASP A 79 1.94 -13.66 -12.48
N ILE A 80 3.04 -13.32 -11.78
CA ILE A 80 3.05 -12.89 -10.37
C ILE A 80 3.67 -11.50 -10.23
N HIS A 81 2.96 -10.57 -9.61
CA HIS A 81 3.35 -9.19 -9.36
C HIS A 81 3.98 -9.04 -7.97
N PHE A 82 5.31 -9.18 -7.90
CA PHE A 82 6.08 -9.15 -6.64
C PHE A 82 6.25 -7.75 -6.00
N GLN A 83 5.77 -6.67 -6.61
CA GLN A 83 5.90 -5.35 -5.99
C GLN A 83 4.98 -5.20 -4.77
N VAL A 84 3.78 -5.80 -4.82
CA VAL A 84 2.79 -5.75 -3.74
C VAL A 84 2.61 -7.16 -3.18
N ALA A 85 3.13 -7.38 -1.98
CA ALA A 85 3.24 -8.70 -1.36
C ALA A 85 1.89 -9.44 -1.26
N GLN A 86 0.80 -8.72 -0.94
CA GLN A 86 -0.54 -9.30 -0.84
C GLN A 86 -1.06 -9.75 -2.21
N VAL A 87 -0.74 -9.01 -3.27
CA VAL A 87 -1.11 -9.36 -4.65
C VAL A 87 -0.30 -10.56 -5.10
N ALA A 88 1.03 -10.51 -4.92
CA ALA A 88 1.94 -11.61 -5.22
C ALA A 88 1.52 -12.91 -4.54
N LEU A 89 1.02 -12.81 -3.30
CA LEU A 89 0.55 -13.95 -2.53
C LEU A 89 -0.67 -14.61 -3.17
N ILE A 90 -1.69 -13.81 -3.50
CA ILE A 90 -2.91 -14.30 -4.15
C ILE A 90 -2.59 -14.93 -5.51
N GLU A 91 -1.70 -14.30 -6.28
CA GLU A 91 -1.30 -14.78 -7.59
C GLU A 91 -0.47 -16.07 -7.51
N ALA A 92 0.48 -16.17 -6.57
CA ALA A 92 1.24 -17.40 -6.32
C ALA A 92 0.31 -18.56 -5.95
N ILE A 93 -0.67 -18.32 -5.08
CA ILE A 93 -1.70 -19.32 -4.75
C ILE A 93 -2.48 -19.72 -6.00
N GLY A 94 -2.86 -18.75 -6.84
CA GLY A 94 -3.57 -18.96 -8.10
C GLY A 94 -2.79 -19.83 -9.10
N THR A 95 -1.46 -19.73 -9.12
CA THR A 95 -0.58 -20.53 -9.97
C THR A 95 -0.12 -21.84 -9.31
N GLY A 96 -0.52 -22.11 -8.06
CA GLY A 96 -0.10 -23.29 -7.30
C GLY A 96 1.34 -23.23 -6.79
N GLU A 97 1.89 -22.03 -6.70
CA GLU A 97 3.23 -21.72 -6.19
C GLU A 97 3.18 -21.29 -4.73
N ASN A 98 4.32 -21.40 -4.04
CA ASN A 98 4.49 -20.90 -2.68
C ASN A 98 5.36 -19.62 -2.70
N LEU A 99 4.75 -18.46 -2.42
CA LEU A 99 5.45 -17.18 -2.41
C LEU A 99 6.65 -17.14 -1.44
N LYS A 100 6.53 -17.73 -0.24
CA LYS A 100 7.60 -17.77 0.77
C LYS A 100 8.81 -18.55 0.25
N ASP A 101 8.56 -19.68 -0.41
CA ASP A 101 9.60 -20.49 -1.03
C ASP A 101 10.26 -19.76 -2.20
N ILE A 102 9.48 -19.08 -3.06
CA ILE A 102 10.00 -18.25 -4.15
C ILE A 102 10.92 -17.17 -3.57
N VAL A 103 10.44 -16.38 -2.60
CA VAL A 103 11.19 -15.28 -2.01
C VAL A 103 12.49 -15.78 -1.37
N ASN A 104 12.42 -16.77 -0.49
CA ASN A 104 13.60 -17.26 0.24
C ASN A 104 14.64 -17.92 -0.68
N LYS A 105 14.23 -18.47 -1.82
CA LYS A 105 15.12 -19.16 -2.76
C LYS A 105 15.72 -18.21 -3.79
N GLU A 106 14.92 -17.29 -4.31
CA GLU A 106 15.26 -16.50 -5.50
C GLU A 106 15.64 -15.06 -5.16
N MET A 107 15.22 -14.54 -4.00
CA MET A 107 15.60 -13.21 -3.52
C MET A 107 16.74 -13.28 -2.50
N ASN A 108 17.58 -12.25 -2.49
CA ASN A 108 18.52 -12.01 -1.39
C ASN A 108 17.85 -11.28 -0.21
N LEU A 109 16.65 -11.71 0.17
CA LEU A 109 15.84 -11.16 1.26
C LEU A 109 15.13 -12.31 1.98
N SER A 110 14.91 -12.19 3.28
CA SER A 110 13.96 -13.08 3.95
C SER A 110 12.52 -12.75 3.53
N PHE A 111 11.61 -13.71 3.70
CA PHE A 111 10.18 -13.46 3.47
C PHE A 111 9.65 -12.28 4.28
N ASP A 112 10.01 -12.17 5.56
CA ASP A 112 9.57 -11.05 6.41
C ASP A 112 10.15 -9.70 5.94
N GLU A 113 11.42 -9.68 5.50
CA GLU A 113 12.02 -8.49 4.93
C GLU A 113 11.31 -8.06 3.64
N TYR A 114 10.94 -9.02 2.79
CA TYR A 114 10.16 -8.76 1.58
C TYR A 114 8.78 -8.18 1.89
N ILE A 115 8.03 -8.79 2.83
CA ILE A 115 6.70 -8.30 3.24
C ILE A 115 6.81 -6.87 3.80
N ARG A 116 7.79 -6.62 4.68
CA ARG A 116 8.03 -5.29 5.26
C ARG A 116 8.35 -4.27 4.18
N LEU A 117 9.33 -4.54 3.32
CA LEU A 117 9.77 -3.61 2.28
C LEU A 117 8.64 -3.34 1.27
N SER A 118 7.95 -4.37 0.80
CA SER A 118 6.81 -4.23 -0.10
C SER A 118 5.71 -3.35 0.52
N THR A 119 5.40 -3.54 1.80
CA THR A 119 4.38 -2.75 2.50
C THR A 119 4.78 -1.28 2.63
N VAL A 120 6.00 -1.01 3.11
CA VAL A 120 6.50 0.37 3.29
C VAL A 120 6.62 1.09 1.94
N ILE A 121 7.13 0.42 0.90
CA ILE A 121 7.24 0.98 -0.46
C ILE A 121 5.85 1.29 -1.02
N THR A 122 4.91 0.34 -0.94
CA THR A 122 3.54 0.54 -1.44
C THR A 122 2.85 1.70 -0.73
N LEU A 123 2.98 1.78 0.60
CA LEU A 123 2.40 2.88 1.38
C LEU A 123 3.05 4.22 1.03
N ALA A 124 4.37 4.27 0.88
CA ALA A 124 5.10 5.48 0.50
C ALA A 124 4.74 5.93 -0.92
N GLU A 125 4.56 5.02 -1.87
CA GLU A 125 4.09 5.34 -3.23
C GLU A 125 2.66 5.88 -3.23
N ALA A 126 1.75 5.21 -2.52
CA ALA A 126 0.35 5.65 -2.41
C ALA A 126 0.21 7.01 -1.72
N SER A 127 0.92 7.20 -0.61
CA SER A 127 0.89 8.44 0.17
C SER A 127 1.64 9.57 -0.55
N GLY A 128 2.77 9.25 -1.17
CA GLY A 128 3.60 10.16 -1.95
C GLY A 128 2.89 10.75 -3.16
N ALA A 129 2.13 9.94 -3.90
CA ALA A 129 1.26 10.42 -4.99
C ALA A 129 0.21 11.43 -4.48
N GLY A 130 -0.25 11.27 -3.23
CA GLY A 130 -1.12 12.22 -2.57
C GLY A 130 -0.45 13.54 -2.20
N LEU A 131 0.87 13.57 -1.96
CA LEU A 131 1.58 14.76 -1.48
C LEU A 131 1.54 15.93 -2.48
N GLU A 132 1.72 15.64 -3.78
CA GLU A 132 1.68 16.66 -4.82
C GLU A 132 0.27 17.24 -5.00
N LEU A 133 -0.76 16.38 -4.93
CA LEU A 133 -2.15 16.81 -4.93
C LEU A 133 -2.46 17.69 -3.71
N SER A 134 -2.02 17.23 -2.53
CA SER A 134 -2.13 17.94 -1.26
C SER A 134 -1.50 19.33 -1.35
N LYS A 135 -0.29 19.45 -1.90
CA LYS A 135 0.38 20.75 -2.09
C LYS A 135 -0.40 21.66 -3.05
N ALA A 136 -0.89 21.13 -4.17
CA ALA A 136 -1.70 21.90 -5.11
C ALA A 136 -3.01 22.41 -4.46
N MET A 137 -3.66 21.57 -3.64
CA MET A 137 -4.86 21.97 -2.88
C MET A 137 -4.54 23.08 -1.88
N TYR A 138 -3.41 23.00 -1.17
CA TYR A 138 -2.94 24.06 -0.27
C TYR A 138 -2.74 25.39 -1.01
N GLU A 139 -2.07 25.37 -2.17
CA GLU A 139 -1.90 26.58 -3.00
C GLU A 139 -3.25 27.18 -3.42
N GLN A 140 -4.25 26.34 -3.74
CA GLN A 140 -5.62 26.80 -4.02
C GLN A 140 -6.33 27.37 -2.78
N MET A 141 -6.11 26.81 -1.59
CA MET A 141 -6.65 27.36 -0.34
C MET A 141 -6.09 28.75 -0.05
N ILE A 142 -4.79 28.97 -0.28
CA ILE A 142 -4.16 30.31 -0.15
C ILE A 142 -4.81 31.30 -1.12
N LEU A 143 -4.97 30.95 -2.40
CA LEU A 143 -5.63 31.81 -3.38
C LEU A 143 -7.11 32.08 -3.03
N GLY A 144 -7.82 31.09 -2.50
CA GLY A 144 -9.18 31.22 -2.02
C GLY A 144 -9.28 32.22 -0.86
N LYS A 145 -8.38 32.10 0.12
CA LYS A 145 -8.26 33.06 1.23
C LYS A 145 -8.01 34.49 0.72
N GLU A 146 -7.06 34.69 -0.19
CA GLU A 146 -6.77 36.01 -0.76
C GLU A 146 -7.98 36.60 -1.48
N THR A 147 -8.74 35.76 -2.19
CA THR A 147 -9.98 36.16 -2.86
C THR A 147 -11.05 36.60 -1.85
N LEU A 148 -11.23 35.85 -0.76
CA LEU A 148 -12.15 36.21 0.32
C LEU A 148 -11.74 37.53 1.01
N GLU A 149 -10.44 37.72 1.28
CA GLU A 149 -9.90 38.96 1.84
C GLU A 149 -10.12 40.16 0.92
N PHE A 150 -9.99 39.96 -0.40
CA PHE A 150 -10.31 41.00 -1.38
C PHE A 150 -11.80 41.34 -1.40
N GLN A 151 -12.68 40.32 -1.41
CA GLN A 151 -14.13 40.50 -1.42
C GLN A 151 -14.63 41.21 -0.15
N LEU A 152 -14.01 40.96 1.00
CA LEU A 152 -14.36 41.61 2.27
C LEU A 152 -14.20 43.15 2.23
N ASN A 153 -13.32 43.65 1.35
CA ASN A 153 -13.09 45.07 1.16
C ASN A 153 -14.08 45.72 0.17
N ALA A 154 -14.99 44.95 -0.42
CA ALA A 154 -16.05 45.46 -1.28
C ALA A 154 -17.21 46.08 -0.48
N VAL A 155 -18.12 46.77 -1.17
CA VAL A 155 -19.36 47.26 -0.57
C VAL A 155 -20.31 46.07 -0.39
N LEU A 156 -20.38 45.55 0.83
CA LEU A 156 -21.20 44.41 1.22
C LEU A 156 -22.27 44.82 2.25
N THR A 157 -23.35 44.05 2.32
CA THR A 157 -24.28 44.12 3.46
C THR A 157 -23.64 43.55 4.73
N ALA A 158 -24.23 43.83 5.89
CA ALA A 158 -23.71 43.31 7.16
C ALA A 158 -23.79 41.78 7.25
N GLU A 159 -24.80 41.16 6.65
CA GLU A 159 -24.99 39.71 6.61
C GLU A 159 -23.95 39.05 5.70
N GLU A 160 -23.77 39.55 4.47
CA GLU A 160 -22.74 39.06 3.54
C GLU A 160 -21.32 39.21 4.12
N LYS A 161 -21.09 40.28 4.87
CA LYS A 161 -19.81 40.50 5.55
C LYS A 161 -19.56 39.48 6.67
N ASP A 162 -20.56 39.19 7.49
CA ASP A 162 -20.45 38.19 8.57
C ASP A 162 -20.21 36.78 8.01
N GLU A 163 -20.92 36.40 6.94
CA GLU A 163 -20.72 35.12 6.25
C GLU A 163 -19.30 34.98 5.66
N LEU A 164 -18.80 36.03 5.00
CA LEU A 164 -17.45 36.05 4.43
C LEU A 164 -16.37 36.06 5.52
N GLU A 165 -16.57 36.77 6.64
CA GLU A 165 -15.64 36.74 7.78
C GLU A 165 -15.55 35.33 8.38
N LYS A 166 -16.68 34.63 8.51
CA LYS A 166 -16.71 33.24 8.98
C LYS A 166 -15.98 32.30 8.01
N ALA A 167 -16.28 32.36 6.72
CA ALA A 167 -15.63 31.54 5.70
C ALA A 167 -14.11 31.81 5.63
N LEU A 168 -13.69 33.06 5.80
CA LEU A 168 -12.28 33.43 5.86
C LEU A 168 -11.58 32.84 7.09
N ASN A 169 -12.23 32.85 8.25
CA ASN A 169 -11.68 32.26 9.47
C ASN A 169 -11.57 30.73 9.36
N GLU A 170 -12.57 30.07 8.78
CA GLU A 170 -12.52 28.63 8.47
C GLU A 170 -11.36 28.32 7.53
N ALA A 171 -11.22 29.07 6.42
CA ALA A 171 -10.11 28.90 5.49
C ALA A 171 -8.74 29.09 6.15
N LYS A 172 -8.57 30.10 7.02
CA LYS A 172 -7.33 30.33 7.78
C LYS A 172 -7.02 29.15 8.71
N GLN A 173 -8.02 28.62 9.39
CA GLN A 173 -7.83 27.48 10.30
C GLN A 173 -7.42 26.21 9.53
N GLU A 174 -8.06 25.93 8.40
CA GLU A 174 -7.69 24.79 7.54
C GLU A 174 -6.27 24.94 6.98
N ILE A 175 -5.89 26.14 6.52
CA ILE A 175 -4.52 26.45 6.09
C ILE A 175 -3.52 26.18 7.23
N GLU A 176 -3.78 26.66 8.44
CA GLU A 176 -2.88 26.43 9.60
C GLU A 176 -2.78 24.94 9.97
N ASN A 177 -3.87 24.19 9.89
CA ASN A 177 -3.87 22.75 10.14
C ASN A 177 -3.05 22.02 9.08
N PHE A 178 -3.22 22.40 7.82
CA PHE A 178 -2.47 21.83 6.70
C PHE A 178 -0.98 22.13 6.80
N GLU A 179 -0.60 23.35 7.18
CA GLU A 179 0.80 23.72 7.41
C GLU A 179 1.42 22.91 8.55
N LYS A 180 0.68 22.65 9.63
CA LYS A 180 1.16 21.79 10.72
C LYS A 180 1.41 20.36 10.22
N GLU A 181 0.51 19.83 9.38
CA GLU A 181 0.65 18.51 8.79
C GLU A 181 1.86 18.44 7.85
N MET A 182 2.02 19.40 6.93
CA MET A 182 3.16 19.48 6.01
C MET A 182 4.51 19.62 6.72
N ASN A 183 4.52 20.25 7.90
CA ASN A 183 5.72 20.43 8.72
C ASN A 183 5.93 19.28 9.73
N SER A 184 5.10 18.24 9.70
CA SER A 184 5.24 17.10 10.59
C SER A 184 6.40 16.18 10.16
N ASP A 185 6.97 15.46 11.14
CA ASP A 185 7.98 14.43 10.88
C ASP A 185 7.44 13.31 9.98
N GLU A 186 6.14 13.02 10.07
CA GLU A 186 5.45 12.03 9.24
C GLU A 186 5.44 12.45 7.77
N TYR A 187 4.99 13.68 7.47
CA TYR A 187 5.01 14.21 6.10
C TYR A 187 6.43 14.22 5.54
N ALA A 188 7.41 14.69 6.32
CA ALA A 188 8.81 14.70 5.91
C ALA A 188 9.33 13.28 5.60
N ASN A 189 8.90 12.28 6.38
CA ASN A 189 9.30 10.89 6.18
C ASN A 189 8.67 10.27 4.92
N ILE A 190 7.37 10.45 4.73
CA ILE A 190 6.65 9.96 3.53
C ILE A 190 7.26 10.58 2.28
N LYS A 191 7.48 11.90 2.29
CA LYS A 191 8.11 12.62 1.18
C LYS A 191 9.50 12.07 0.87
N HIS A 192 10.34 11.91 1.89
CA HIS A 192 11.68 11.36 1.74
C HIS A 192 11.67 9.96 1.12
N ASN A 193 10.84 9.05 1.64
CA ASN A 193 10.73 7.69 1.12
C ASN A 193 10.24 7.68 -0.33
N PHE A 194 9.22 8.48 -0.66
CA PHE A 194 8.68 8.59 -2.00
C PHE A 194 9.74 9.09 -3.00
N GLU A 195 10.43 10.19 -2.69
CA GLU A 195 11.49 10.74 -3.54
C GLU A 195 12.61 9.72 -3.76
N LEU A 196 12.99 8.99 -2.71
CA LEU A 196 14.03 7.97 -2.79
C LEU A 196 13.60 6.77 -3.65
N ILE A 197 12.35 6.32 -3.53
CA ILE A 197 11.77 5.27 -4.38
C ILE A 197 11.79 5.70 -5.84
N MET A 198 11.30 6.89 -6.15
CA MET A 198 11.27 7.42 -7.52
C MET A 198 12.68 7.51 -8.12
N LYS A 199 13.64 8.02 -7.35
CA LYS A 199 15.03 8.10 -7.78
C LYS A 199 15.63 6.72 -8.09
N VAL A 200 15.43 5.74 -7.21
CA VAL A 200 15.97 4.38 -7.43
C VAL A 200 15.33 3.72 -8.65
N ARG A 201 14.04 3.95 -8.88
CA ARG A 201 13.34 3.47 -10.07
C ARG A 201 13.90 4.09 -11.35
N GLU A 202 14.13 5.39 -11.35
CA GLU A 202 14.80 6.10 -12.46
C GLU A 202 16.21 5.56 -12.71
N ASP A 203 17.01 5.36 -11.64
CA ASP A 203 18.37 4.79 -11.73
C ASP A 203 18.40 3.35 -12.28
N LEU A 204 17.29 2.61 -12.14
CA LEU A 204 17.13 1.23 -12.58
C LEU A 204 16.35 1.09 -13.91
N ASP A 205 15.81 2.19 -14.46
CA ASP A 205 14.97 2.22 -15.66
C ASP A 205 13.70 1.34 -15.54
N ILE A 206 12.94 1.50 -14.44
CA ILE A 206 11.72 0.71 -14.11
C ILE A 206 10.48 1.52 -13.65
#